data_AF-A0A6M1LES1-F1
#
_entry.id   AF-A0A6M1LES1-F1
#
_cell.length_a   1.000
_cell.length_b   1.000
_cell.length_c   1.000
_cell.angle_alpha   90.00
_cell.angle_beta   90.00
_cell.angle_gamma   90.00
#
_symmetry.space_group_name_H-M   'P 1'
#
loop_
_entity.id
_entity.type
_entity.pdbx_description
1 polymer ?
#
loop_
_entity_poly.entity_id
_entity_poly.type
_entity_poly.pdbx_seq_one_letter_code
_entity_poly.pdbx_strand_id
1 'polypeptide(L)'
;MLVTLAGTLIAILPVLVAYAIWRLMRALWRLLRTPRKRMGVLLARAGRIRLRRAPAVVSEEGPRTTALAEEVARLKTELRVARAELALAEAAKPRGGLRLPWQRPADDRFHQAKLAFARAFHPDRIPDDAEDRAVRAAVFKEFWDVLRRIEKGAEVSADRRG
;
A
#
# COMPACT_ATOMS: atom_id res chain seq x y z
N MET A 1 -26.15 -34.98 40.62
CA MET A 1 -25.66 -35.51 39.34
C MET A 1 -26.24 -34.77 38.13
N LEU A 2 -27.57 -34.58 38.03
CA LEU A 2 -28.20 -33.82 36.92
C LEU A 2 -27.85 -32.31 36.90
N VAL A 3 -27.76 -31.67 38.07
CA VAL A 3 -27.50 -30.21 38.18
C VAL A 3 -26.06 -29.83 37.77
N THR A 4 -25.09 -30.70 38.05
CA THR A 4 -23.68 -30.49 37.68
C THR A 4 -23.44 -30.63 36.18
N LEU A 5 -24.22 -31.46 35.49
CA LEU A 5 -24.15 -31.60 34.03
C LEU A 5 -24.74 -30.38 33.30
N ALA A 6 -25.77 -29.74 33.86
CA ALA A 6 -26.36 -28.53 33.28
C ALA A 6 -25.39 -27.33 33.33
N GLY A 7 -24.62 -27.19 34.41
CA GLY A 7 -23.66 -26.09 34.58
C GLY A 7 -22.47 -26.15 33.60
N THR A 8 -21.93 -27.34 33.34
CA THR A 8 -20.82 -27.51 32.39
C THR A 8 -21.26 -27.31 30.95
N LEU A 9 -22.49 -27.70 30.60
CA LEU A 9 -23.06 -27.49 29.27
C LEU A 9 -23.17 -26.00 28.92
N ILE A 10 -23.58 -25.17 29.89
CA ILE A 10 -23.70 -23.72 29.72
C ILE A 10 -22.32 -23.06 29.53
N ALA A 11 -21.29 -23.53 30.24
CA ALA A 11 -19.94 -22.98 30.16
C ALA A 11 -19.25 -23.29 28.81
N ILE A 12 -19.56 -24.41 28.19
CA ILE A 12 -18.94 -24.85 26.91
C ILE A 12 -19.63 -24.19 25.70
N LEU A 13 -20.91 -23.84 25.83
CA LEU A 13 -21.71 -23.22 24.78
C LEU A 13 -21.05 -21.97 24.14
N PRO A 14 -20.58 -20.95 24.89
CA PRO A 14 -19.98 -19.75 24.30
C PRO A 14 -18.68 -20.05 23.55
N VAL A 15 -17.90 -21.02 24.01
CA VAL A 15 -16.64 -21.43 23.36
C VAL A 15 -16.93 -22.08 22.01
N LEU A 16 -17.94 -22.94 21.94
CA LEU A 16 -18.38 -23.58 20.69
C LEU A 16 -18.94 -22.55 19.71
N VAL A 17 -19.72 -21.58 20.18
CA VAL A 17 -20.25 -20.49 19.35
C VAL A 17 -19.12 -19.63 18.78
N ALA A 18 -18.16 -19.21 19.62
CA ALA A 18 -17.00 -18.44 19.17
C ALA A 18 -16.17 -19.21 18.12
N TYR A 19 -15.97 -20.52 18.34
CA TYR A 19 -15.26 -21.37 17.38
C TYR A 19 -16.01 -21.52 16.05
N ALA A 20 -17.34 -21.68 16.08
CA ALA A 20 -18.16 -21.76 14.88
C ALA A 20 -18.09 -20.47 14.05
N ILE A 21 -18.18 -19.30 14.71
CA ILE A 21 -18.07 -17.98 14.07
C ILE A 21 -16.70 -17.82 13.41
N TRP A 22 -15.62 -18.12 14.14
CA TRP A 22 -14.26 -18.03 13.60
C TRP A 22 -14.06 -18.93 12.37
N ARG A 23 -14.58 -20.17 12.42
CA ARG A 23 -14.52 -21.12 11.30
C ARG A 23 -15.30 -20.62 10.08
N LEU A 24 -16.49 -20.06 10.28
CA LEU A 24 -17.32 -19.46 9.21
C LEU A 24 -16.63 -18.27 8.56
N MET A 25 -16.09 -17.34 9.35
CA MET A 25 -15.32 -16.22 8.83
C MET A 25 -14.14 -16.69 7.99
N ARG A 26 -13.40 -17.71 8.46
CA ARG A 26 -12.24 -18.25 7.73
C ARG A 26 -12.62 -18.95 6.43
N ALA A 27 -13.79 -19.58 6.37
CA ALA A 27 -14.31 -20.18 5.14
C ALA A 27 -14.78 -19.11 4.14
N LEU A 28 -15.51 -18.10 4.62
CA LEU A 28 -15.96 -16.95 3.83
C LEU A 28 -14.77 -16.17 3.25
N TRP A 29 -13.72 -15.98 4.04
CA TRP A 29 -12.50 -15.32 3.61
C TRP A 29 -11.76 -16.12 2.52
N ARG A 30 -11.79 -17.45 2.58
CA ARG A 30 -11.25 -18.32 1.52
C ARG A 30 -12.09 -18.23 0.24
N LEU A 31 -13.41 -18.14 0.37
CA LEU A 31 -14.32 -18.02 -0.78
C LEU A 31 -14.14 -16.68 -1.50
N LEU A 32 -14.11 -15.58 -0.74
CA LEU A 32 -13.87 -14.22 -1.26
C LEU A 32 -12.46 -14.03 -1.82
N ARG A 33 -11.49 -14.83 -1.38
CA ARG A 33 -10.13 -14.85 -1.93
C ARG A 33 -9.96 -15.72 -3.17
N THR A 34 -10.97 -16.44 -3.65
CA THR A 34 -10.86 -17.06 -4.98
C THR A 34 -10.90 -15.92 -6.01
N PRO A 35 -9.75 -15.60 -6.62
CA PRO A 35 -9.66 -14.41 -7.43
C PRO A 35 -10.38 -14.72 -8.73
N ARG A 36 -11.28 -13.81 -9.12
CA ARG A 36 -11.98 -13.76 -10.41
C ARG A 36 -10.94 -13.50 -11.53
N LYS A 37 -9.98 -14.44 -11.70
CA LYS A 37 -8.84 -14.43 -12.66
C LYS A 37 -9.28 -14.83 -14.07
N ARG A 38 -10.42 -14.37 -14.54
CA ARG A 38 -10.85 -14.57 -15.93
C ARG A 38 -11.52 -13.30 -16.41
N MET A 39 -10.74 -12.34 -16.93
CA MET A 39 -11.12 -11.35 -17.96
C MET A 39 -10.09 -10.19 -18.02
N GLY A 40 -8.80 -10.49 -18.17
CA GLY A 40 -7.79 -9.45 -18.36
C GLY A 40 -6.62 -9.81 -19.28
N VAL A 41 -6.66 -10.98 -19.94
CA VAL A 41 -5.50 -11.52 -20.68
C VAL A 41 -5.50 -11.11 -22.16
N LEU A 42 -6.36 -10.17 -22.59
CA LEU A 42 -6.42 -9.77 -24.01
C LEU A 42 -5.73 -8.44 -24.36
N LEU A 43 -5.11 -7.73 -23.42
CA LEU A 43 -4.51 -6.42 -23.70
C LEU A 43 -2.97 -6.35 -23.65
N ALA A 44 -2.26 -7.45 -23.41
CA ALA A 44 -0.80 -7.45 -23.29
C ALA A 44 -0.04 -7.90 -24.56
N ARG A 45 -0.60 -7.68 -25.76
CA ARG A 45 0.01 -8.10 -27.05
C ARG A 45 0.50 -6.96 -27.95
N ALA A 46 0.89 -5.81 -27.39
CA ALA A 46 1.43 -4.73 -28.21
C ALA A 46 2.60 -4.02 -27.53
N GLY A 47 3.78 -4.13 -28.13
CA GLY A 47 4.80 -3.09 -28.02
C GLY A 47 6.00 -3.37 -27.12
N ARG A 48 6.89 -4.29 -27.54
CA ARG A 48 8.35 -4.15 -27.31
C ARG A 48 9.13 -4.72 -28.48
N ILE A 49 9.24 -3.95 -29.55
CA ILE A 49 10.20 -4.19 -30.63
C ILE A 49 11.54 -3.59 -30.17
N ARG A 50 12.59 -4.43 -30.26
CA ARG A 50 13.99 -4.10 -29.98
C ARG A 50 14.51 -3.09 -31.00
N LEU A 51 15.33 -2.13 -30.58
CA LEU A 51 16.29 -1.50 -31.48
C LEU A 51 17.71 -1.61 -30.93
N ARG A 52 18.55 -2.00 -31.88
CA ARG A 52 19.88 -2.57 -31.83
C ARG A 52 20.88 -1.41 -31.96
N ARG A 53 21.86 -1.37 -31.06
CA ARG A 53 22.97 -0.41 -31.10
C ARG A 53 23.84 -0.70 -32.33
N ALA A 54 24.11 0.31 -33.17
CA ALA A 54 25.06 0.25 -34.27
C ALA A 54 26.29 1.13 -33.95
N PRO A 55 27.49 0.81 -34.47
CA PRO A 55 28.73 1.46 -34.10
C PRO A 55 29.00 2.75 -34.90
N ALA A 56 29.87 3.57 -34.33
CA ALA A 56 30.29 4.88 -34.80
C ALA A 56 30.91 4.86 -36.21
N VAL A 57 30.49 5.81 -37.05
CA VAL A 57 31.15 6.16 -38.32
C VAL A 57 31.51 7.65 -38.27
N VAL A 58 32.80 7.88 -38.06
CA VAL A 58 33.70 8.90 -38.62
C VAL A 58 33.09 10.15 -39.27
N SER A 59 33.34 11.29 -38.62
CA SER A 59 33.78 12.60 -39.14
C SER A 59 33.32 13.04 -40.54
N GLU A 60 32.13 13.64 -40.60
CA GLU A 60 31.78 14.76 -41.51
C GLU A 60 30.71 15.66 -40.84
N GLU A 61 30.92 15.96 -39.56
CA GLU A 61 29.85 16.37 -38.65
C GLU A 61 29.86 17.86 -38.27
N GLY A 62 30.73 18.70 -38.84
CA GLY A 62 30.89 20.11 -38.42
C GLY A 62 29.60 20.95 -38.46
N PRO A 63 28.95 21.14 -39.63
CA PRO A 63 27.79 22.04 -39.74
C PRO A 63 26.46 21.40 -39.28
N ARG A 64 26.37 20.06 -39.33
CA ARG A 64 25.18 19.33 -38.89
C ARG A 64 25.15 19.17 -37.38
N THR A 65 26.30 19.02 -36.71
CA THR A 65 26.33 18.96 -35.24
C THR A 65 26.08 20.32 -34.62
N THR A 66 26.49 21.43 -35.25
CA THR A 66 26.14 22.77 -34.77
C THR A 66 24.65 23.03 -34.90
N ALA A 67 24.03 22.67 -36.02
CA ALA A 67 22.58 22.77 -36.20
C ALA A 67 21.80 21.88 -35.20
N LEU A 68 22.26 20.64 -34.99
CA LEU A 68 21.67 19.75 -33.99
C LEU A 68 21.90 20.26 -32.55
N ALA A 69 23.04 20.89 -32.26
CA ALA A 69 23.31 21.47 -30.95
C ALA A 69 22.40 22.68 -30.67
N GLU A 70 22.13 23.51 -31.68
CA GLU A 70 21.18 24.62 -31.60
C GLU A 70 19.74 24.12 -31.40
N GLU A 71 19.33 23.08 -32.14
CA GLU A 71 18.02 22.44 -31.94
C GLU A 71 17.89 21.81 -30.55
N VAL A 72 18.93 21.14 -30.05
CA VAL A 72 18.94 20.57 -28.70
C VAL A 72 18.89 21.68 -27.64
N ALA A 73 19.59 22.80 -27.86
CA ALA A 73 19.53 23.94 -26.96
C ALA A 73 18.12 24.54 -26.91
N ARG A 74 17.47 24.69 -28.07
CA ARG A 74 16.09 25.15 -28.19
C ARG A 74 15.08 24.18 -27.56
N LEU A 75 15.21 22.89 -27.81
CA LEU A 75 14.32 21.88 -27.21
C LEU A 75 14.50 21.82 -25.69
N LYS A 76 15.73 22.03 -25.19
CA LYS A 76 15.98 22.11 -23.74
C LYS A 76 15.35 23.35 -23.11
N THR A 77 15.32 24.50 -23.80
CA THR A 77 14.66 25.70 -23.29
C THR A 77 13.14 25.53 -23.31
N GLU A 78 12.57 25.02 -24.39
CA GLU A 78 11.13 24.70 -24.48
C GLU A 78 10.71 23.70 -23.39
N LEU A 79 11.53 22.67 -23.13
CA LEU A 79 11.26 21.69 -22.09
C LEU A 79 11.39 22.26 -20.68
N ARG A 80 12.30 23.22 -20.45
CA ARG A 80 12.38 23.95 -19.17
C ARG A 80 11.15 24.82 -18.95
N VAL A 81 10.68 25.52 -19.98
CA VAL A 81 9.47 26.35 -19.91
C VAL A 81 8.24 25.48 -19.66
N ALA A 82 8.05 24.41 -20.43
CA ALA A 82 6.94 23.47 -20.23
C ALA A 82 6.96 22.82 -18.84
N ARG A 83 8.14 22.50 -18.30
CA ARG A 83 8.28 22.02 -16.91
C ARG A 83 7.94 23.08 -15.88
N ALA A 84 8.32 24.34 -16.10
CA ALA A 84 7.99 25.43 -15.20
C ALA A 84 6.48 25.71 -15.22
N GLU A 85 5.85 25.68 -16.38
CA GLU A 85 4.39 25.79 -16.54
C GLU A 85 3.65 24.62 -15.87
N LEU A 86 4.17 23.39 -16.02
CA LEU A 86 3.61 22.23 -15.34
C LEU A 86 3.77 22.32 -13.82
N ALA A 87 4.91 22.79 -13.33
CA ALA A 87 5.14 23.01 -11.90
C ALA A 87 4.23 24.12 -11.33
N LEU A 88 3.99 25.19 -12.10
CA LEU A 88 3.03 26.24 -11.74
C LEU A 88 1.59 25.71 -11.75
N ALA A 89 1.23 24.89 -12.74
CA ALA A 89 -0.08 24.23 -12.80
C ALA A 89 -0.28 23.21 -11.67
N GLU A 90 0.76 22.49 -11.27
CA GLU A 90 0.75 21.58 -10.13
C GLU A 90 0.70 22.32 -8.79
N ALA A 91 1.39 23.46 -8.68
CA ALA A 91 1.30 24.33 -7.50
C ALA A 91 -0.06 25.03 -7.38
N ALA A 92 -0.68 25.38 -8.52
CA ALA A 92 -2.00 25.97 -8.60
C ALA A 92 -3.14 24.95 -8.47
N LYS A 93 -2.86 23.64 -8.58
CA LYS A 93 -3.84 22.62 -8.22
C LYS A 93 -4.11 22.73 -6.72
N PRO A 94 -5.37 22.88 -6.29
CA PRO A 94 -5.69 22.78 -4.87
C PRO A 94 -5.19 21.42 -4.38
N ARG A 95 -4.39 21.40 -3.31
CA ARG A 95 -3.93 20.17 -2.63
C ARG A 95 -5.08 19.27 -2.14
N GLY A 96 -6.33 19.69 -2.32
CA GLY A 96 -7.56 18.92 -2.15
C GLY A 96 -8.25 18.56 -3.47
N GLY A 97 -7.52 18.00 -4.44
CA GLY A 97 -8.19 17.29 -5.53
C GLY A 97 -9.02 16.15 -4.95
N LEU A 98 -10.30 16.06 -5.31
CA LEU A 98 -11.18 14.95 -4.94
C LEU A 98 -10.51 13.62 -5.33
N ARG A 99 -9.78 13.01 -4.40
CA ARG A 99 -9.43 11.59 -4.50
C ARG A 99 -10.75 10.85 -4.39
N LEU A 100 -11.23 10.31 -5.50
CA LEU A 100 -12.35 9.39 -5.51
C LEU A 100 -12.10 8.31 -4.43
N PRO A 101 -13.08 7.96 -3.58
CA PRO A 101 -12.87 7.12 -2.40
C PRO A 101 -12.19 5.76 -2.69
N TRP A 102 -12.31 5.29 -3.92
CA TRP A 102 -11.85 4.00 -4.40
C TRP A 102 -10.39 3.95 -4.88
N GLN A 103 -9.69 5.08 -4.99
CA GLN A 103 -8.30 5.15 -5.49
C GLN A 103 -7.23 5.30 -4.39
N ARG A 104 -7.56 5.10 -3.11
CA ARG A 104 -6.51 5.03 -2.08
C ARG A 104 -5.64 3.78 -2.32
N PRO A 105 -4.31 3.94 -2.48
CA PRO A 105 -3.37 2.81 -2.45
C PRO A 105 -3.68 1.92 -1.25
N ALA A 106 -3.60 0.61 -1.41
CA ALA A 106 -3.86 -0.32 -0.30
C ALA A 106 -2.99 -0.01 0.94
N ASP A 107 -1.80 0.55 0.71
CA ASP A 107 -0.86 0.99 1.74
C ASP A 107 -1.42 2.16 2.59
N ASP A 108 -2.26 3.04 2.02
CA ASP A 108 -2.89 4.14 2.77
C ASP A 108 -3.87 3.60 3.82
N ARG A 109 -4.55 2.48 3.55
CA ARG A 109 -5.54 1.90 4.49
C ARG A 109 -4.86 1.25 5.69
N PHE A 110 -3.77 0.52 5.46
CA PHE A 110 -2.98 -0.07 6.54
C PHE A 110 -2.33 1.02 7.40
N HIS A 111 -1.77 2.05 6.76
CA HIS A 111 -1.19 3.20 7.46
C HIS A 111 -2.23 3.96 8.29
N GLN A 112 -3.43 4.19 7.73
CA GLN A 112 -4.55 4.80 8.47
C GLN A 112 -5.00 3.96 9.67
N ALA A 113 -5.10 2.64 9.51
CA ALA A 113 -5.44 1.73 10.60
C ALA A 113 -4.38 1.76 11.72
N LYS A 114 -3.10 1.73 11.35
CA LYS A 114 -1.97 1.82 12.29
C LYS A 114 -1.97 3.14 13.06
N LEU A 115 -2.23 4.26 12.39
CA LEU A 115 -2.38 5.57 13.02
C LEU A 115 -3.60 5.65 13.95
N ALA A 116 -4.75 5.13 13.51
CA ALA A 116 -5.96 5.10 14.33
C ALA A 116 -5.76 4.25 15.60
N PHE A 117 -5.12 3.09 15.47
CA PHE A 117 -4.74 2.23 16.59
C PHE A 117 -3.79 2.95 17.56
N ALA A 118 -2.70 3.54 17.04
CA ALA A 118 -1.76 4.29 17.87
C ALA A 118 -2.45 5.40 18.65
N ARG A 119 -3.34 6.16 18.01
CA ARG A 119 -4.12 7.20 18.70
C ARG A 119 -5.02 6.63 19.78
N ALA A 120 -5.75 5.55 19.51
CA ALA A 120 -6.71 5.01 20.48
C ALA A 120 -6.04 4.34 21.69
N PHE A 121 -4.88 3.70 21.48
CA PHE A 121 -4.29 2.78 22.46
C PHE A 121 -2.88 3.15 22.93
N HIS A 122 -2.37 4.36 22.62
CA HIS A 122 -1.03 4.77 23.05
C HIS A 122 -0.91 4.72 24.59
N PRO A 123 0.16 4.13 25.15
CA PRO A 123 0.36 4.07 26.60
C PRO A 123 0.44 5.45 27.25
N ASP A 124 0.92 6.48 26.54
CA ASP A 124 0.98 7.87 27.03
C ASP A 124 -0.40 8.50 27.27
N ARG A 125 -1.48 7.90 26.74
CA ARG A 125 -2.85 8.35 26.97
C ARG A 125 -3.51 7.67 28.15
N ILE A 126 -2.81 6.74 28.79
CA ILE A 126 -3.28 6.03 29.97
C ILE A 126 -2.83 6.84 31.20
N PRO A 127 -3.76 7.22 32.09
CA PRO A 127 -3.44 7.87 33.36
C PRO A 127 -2.40 7.07 34.16
N ASP A 128 -1.50 7.77 34.85
CA ASP A 128 -0.41 7.13 35.62
C ASP A 128 -0.94 6.26 36.78
N ASP A 129 -2.14 6.56 37.27
CA ASP A 129 -2.83 5.89 38.38
C ASP A 129 -3.69 4.68 37.94
N ALA A 130 -3.77 4.39 36.64
CA ALA A 130 -4.51 3.25 36.16
C ALA A 130 -3.82 1.92 36.52
N GLU A 131 -4.48 1.08 37.32
CA GLU A 131 -3.98 -0.25 37.75
C GLU A 131 -3.51 -1.11 36.56
N ASP A 132 -4.21 -1.03 35.43
CA ASP A 132 -3.94 -1.81 34.22
C ASP A 132 -2.86 -1.22 33.30
N ARG A 133 -2.21 -0.11 33.67
CA ARG A 133 -1.32 0.63 32.75
C ARG A 133 -0.21 -0.24 32.19
N ALA A 134 0.45 -1.02 33.06
CA ALA A 134 1.53 -1.91 32.66
C ALA A 134 1.04 -3.00 31.69
N VAL A 135 -0.13 -3.57 31.95
CA VAL A 135 -0.76 -4.61 31.10
C VAL A 135 -1.10 -4.03 29.73
N ARG A 136 -1.74 -2.85 29.69
CA ARG A 136 -2.13 -2.18 28.44
C ARG A 136 -0.90 -1.75 27.62
N ALA A 137 0.16 -1.27 28.28
CA ALA A 137 1.41 -0.95 27.61
C ALA A 137 2.08 -2.19 26.99
N ALA A 138 2.07 -3.32 27.72
CA ALA A 138 2.57 -4.60 27.21
C ALA A 138 1.77 -5.09 25.99
N VAL A 139 0.43 -5.08 26.08
CA VAL A 139 -0.46 -5.45 24.97
C VAL A 139 -0.24 -4.53 23.77
N PHE A 140 -0.16 -3.21 23.98
CA PHE A 140 0.12 -2.27 22.91
C PHE A 140 1.41 -2.61 22.17
N LYS A 141 2.48 -2.90 22.92
CA LYS A 141 3.79 -3.27 22.35
C LYS A 141 3.70 -4.53 21.49
N GLU A 142 3.05 -5.58 21.98
CA GLU A 142 2.90 -6.84 21.23
C GLU A 142 2.15 -6.63 19.91
N PHE A 143 1.04 -5.90 19.92
CA PHE A 143 0.29 -5.57 18.72
C PHE A 143 1.08 -4.66 17.77
N TRP A 144 1.80 -3.69 18.31
CA TRP A 144 2.65 -2.81 17.52
C TRP A 144 3.74 -3.58 16.76
N ASP A 145 4.35 -4.57 17.39
CA ASP A 145 5.34 -5.44 16.76
C ASP A 145 4.77 -6.30 15.63
N VAL A 146 3.53 -6.77 15.78
CA VAL A 146 2.81 -7.45 14.68
C VAL A 146 2.60 -6.50 13.50
N LEU A 147 2.12 -5.27 13.76
CA LEU A 147 1.89 -4.27 12.71
C LEU A 147 3.19 -3.92 11.97
N ARG A 148 4.30 -3.71 12.68
CA ARG A 148 5.62 -3.44 12.06
C ARG A 148 6.11 -4.59 11.19
N ARG A 149 5.86 -5.85 11.59
CA ARG A 149 6.23 -7.03 10.78
C ARG A 149 5.44 -7.12 9.48
N ILE A 150 4.14 -6.82 9.54
CA ILE A 150 3.28 -6.81 8.34
C ILE A 150 3.75 -5.72 7.36
N GLU A 151 4.07 -4.53 7.86
CA GLU A 151 4.57 -3.41 7.06
C GLU A 151 5.87 -3.77 6.33
N LYS A 152 6.88 -4.26 7.07
CA LYS A 152 8.15 -4.72 6.48
C LYS A 152 7.94 -5.85 5.46
N GLY A 153 7.06 -6.79 5.75
CA GLY A 153 6.72 -7.88 4.83
C GLY A 153 6.02 -7.38 3.55
N ALA A 154 5.21 -6.33 3.67
CA ALA A 154 4.54 -5.69 2.54
C ALA A 154 5.54 -4.91 1.67
N GLU A 155 6.47 -4.17 2.26
CA GLU A 155 7.54 -3.44 1.57
C GLU A 155 8.44 -4.38 0.74
N VAL A 156 8.90 -5.48 1.35
CA VAL A 156 9.72 -6.50 0.65
C VAL A 156 8.95 -7.18 -0.49
N SER A 157 7.62 -7.30 -0.36
CA SER A 157 6.75 -7.85 -1.41
C SER A 157 6.41 -6.85 -2.51
N ALA A 158 6.50 -5.55 -2.22
CA ALA A 158 6.34 -4.48 -3.20
C ALA A 158 7.60 -4.34 -4.06
N ASP A 159 8.78 -4.40 -3.42
CA ASP A 159 10.10 -4.32 -4.07
C ASP A 159 10.32 -5.48 -5.08
N ARG A 160 9.93 -6.71 -4.73
CA ARG A 160 10.00 -7.86 -5.67
C ARG A 160 9.02 -7.81 -6.86
N ARG A 161 8.14 -6.82 -6.92
CA ARG A 161 7.14 -6.66 -8.00
C ARG A 161 7.40 -5.44 -8.88
N GLY A 162 8.40 -4.61 -8.57
CA GLY A 162 8.91 -3.53 -9.42
C GLY A 162 10.01 -4.01 -10.36
#